data_AF-A0AAJ1BQR8-F1
#
_entry.id   AF-A0AAJ1BQR8-F1
#
_cell.length_a   1.000
_cell.length_b   1.000
_cell.length_c   1.000
_cell.angle_alpha   90.00
_cell.angle_beta   90.00
_cell.angle_gamma   90.00
#
_symmetry.space_group_name_H-M   'P 1'
#
loop_
_entity.id
_entity.type
_entity.pdbx_description
1 polymer ?
#
loop_
_entity_poly.entity_id
_entity_poly.type
_entity_poly.pdbx_seq_one_letter_code
_entity_poly.pdbx_strand_id
1 'polypeptide(L)'
;ESLMNWVERTPIMGSTYGSDGDDGAVRDYVESHLESHRSIGEAASKRASGWGAGDPGKMAARIAASHEGAVSFLMPEGDVSRARAGLLFIESYRELPLLTWPRKLIDAIVELEESMVKWRHAHARMVERIMGRRIGTGGTSGVDYLDATSQYRIFKDLWAVRTILIKPQERPPLQNAEFYGYNADS
;
A
#
# COMPACT_ATOMS: atom_id res chain seq x y z
N GLU A 1 -4.23 13.46 6.27
CA GLU A 1 -4.94 14.00 5.09
C GLU A 1 -4.00 14.60 4.06
N SER A 2 -3.13 15.56 4.41
CA SER A 2 -2.28 16.28 3.44
C SER A 2 -1.46 15.41 2.48
N LEU A 3 -0.88 14.30 2.96
CA LEU A 3 -0.13 13.38 2.09
C LEU A 3 -1.02 12.71 1.04
N MET A 4 -2.18 12.18 1.46
CA MET A 4 -3.07 11.48 0.52
C MET A 4 -3.71 12.45 -0.47
N ASN A 5 -4.02 13.69 -0.07
CA ASN A 5 -4.48 14.73 -0.98
C ASN A 5 -3.42 15.11 -2.02
N TRP A 6 -2.13 15.01 -1.69
CA TRP A 6 -1.05 15.17 -2.66
C TRP A 6 -0.95 13.96 -3.58
N VAL A 7 -1.04 12.73 -3.04
CA VAL A 7 -1.03 11.49 -3.86
C VAL A 7 -2.21 11.44 -4.83
N GLU A 8 -3.38 11.96 -4.45
CA GLU A 8 -4.58 12.03 -5.29
C GLU A 8 -4.35 12.75 -6.63
N ARG A 9 -3.41 13.69 -6.65
CA ARG A 9 -3.07 14.47 -7.84
C ARG A 9 -2.14 13.75 -8.81
N THR A 10 -1.74 12.52 -8.48
CA THR A 10 -0.90 11.69 -9.35
C THR A 10 -1.62 11.46 -10.68
N PRO A 11 -0.95 11.72 -11.82
CA PRO A 11 -1.49 11.31 -13.10
C PRO A 11 -1.50 9.78 -13.21
N ILE A 12 -2.66 9.21 -13.52
CA ILE A 12 -2.87 7.75 -13.60
C ILE A 12 -3.23 7.42 -15.04
N MET A 13 -2.49 6.51 -15.68
CA MET A 13 -2.70 6.14 -17.09
C MET A 13 -2.69 7.36 -18.06
N GLY A 14 -1.90 8.38 -17.74
CA GLY A 14 -1.86 9.65 -18.47
C GLY A 14 -3.03 10.60 -18.21
N SER A 15 -4.04 10.20 -17.43
CA SER A 15 -5.12 11.07 -17.00
C SER A 15 -4.67 11.98 -15.85
N THR A 16 -4.93 13.28 -15.99
CA THR A 16 -4.61 14.28 -14.97
C THR A 16 -5.75 14.49 -14.00
N TYR A 17 -5.44 14.82 -12.74
CA TYR A 17 -6.46 15.06 -11.71
C TYR A 17 -7.49 16.12 -12.14
N GLY A 18 -8.75 15.71 -12.20
CA GLY A 18 -9.89 16.57 -12.51
C GLY A 18 -10.04 16.96 -13.99
N SER A 19 -9.30 16.31 -14.91
CA SER A 19 -9.56 16.49 -16.35
C SER A 19 -10.81 15.74 -16.81
N ASP A 20 -11.32 16.09 -17.99
CA ASP A 20 -12.45 15.39 -18.59
C ASP A 20 -12.11 13.90 -18.79
N GLY A 21 -12.99 13.01 -18.31
CA GLY A 21 -12.82 11.56 -18.39
C GLY A 21 -11.92 10.93 -17.31
N ASP A 22 -11.42 11.73 -16.36
CA ASP A 22 -10.46 11.28 -15.35
C ASP A 22 -11.01 10.21 -14.40
N ASP A 23 -12.25 10.37 -13.95
CA ASP A 23 -12.91 9.36 -13.10
C ASP A 23 -13.08 8.02 -13.83
N GLY A 24 -13.37 8.06 -15.13
CA GLY A 24 -13.48 6.88 -15.98
C GLY A 24 -12.14 6.17 -16.13
N ALA A 25 -11.10 6.91 -16.50
CA ALA A 25 -9.75 6.36 -16.68
C ALA A 25 -9.21 5.70 -15.40
N VAL A 26 -9.45 6.31 -14.24
CA VAL A 26 -9.02 5.75 -12.95
C VAL A 26 -9.85 4.56 -12.53
N ARG A 27 -11.16 4.55 -12.79
CA ARG A 27 -12.00 3.38 -12.57
C ARG A 27 -11.56 2.21 -13.43
N ASP A 28 -11.35 2.41 -14.72
CA ASP A 28 -10.90 1.37 -15.66
C ASP A 28 -9.56 0.78 -15.22
N TYR A 29 -8.63 1.61 -14.76
CA TYR A 29 -7.35 1.16 -14.19
C TYR A 29 -7.55 0.29 -12.94
N VAL A 30 -8.35 0.75 -11.99
CA VAL A 30 -8.60 0.04 -10.72
C VAL A 30 -9.28 -1.30 -10.98
N GLU A 31 -10.31 -1.33 -11.82
CA GLU A 31 -11.01 -2.55 -12.18
C GLU A 31 -10.08 -3.55 -12.89
N SER A 32 -9.29 -3.09 -13.87
CA SER A 32 -8.28 -3.92 -14.55
C SER A 32 -7.25 -4.49 -13.58
N HIS A 33 -6.77 -3.67 -12.62
CA HIS A 33 -5.82 -4.14 -11.61
C HIS A 33 -6.44 -5.19 -10.68
N LEU A 34 -7.69 -4.97 -10.24
CA LEU A 34 -8.42 -5.91 -9.40
C LEU A 34 -8.70 -7.24 -10.11
N GLU A 35 -9.00 -7.20 -11.41
CA GLU A 35 -9.14 -8.39 -12.24
C GLU A 35 -7.82 -9.18 -12.33
N SER A 36 -6.70 -8.51 -12.62
CA SER A 36 -5.38 -9.14 -12.61
C SER A 36 -5.04 -9.73 -11.25
N HIS A 37 -5.30 -9.00 -10.16
CA HIS A 37 -5.06 -9.47 -8.79
C HIS A 37 -5.87 -10.73 -8.48
N ARG A 38 -7.15 -10.78 -8.89
CA ARG A 38 -8.01 -11.95 -8.75
C ARG A 38 -7.47 -13.13 -9.54
N SER A 39 -7.15 -12.93 -10.82
CA SER A 39 -6.65 -13.96 -11.72
C SER A 39 -5.37 -14.61 -11.19
N ILE A 40 -4.41 -13.81 -10.68
CA ILE A 40 -3.18 -14.30 -10.05
C ILE A 40 -3.49 -15.15 -8.82
N GLY A 41 -4.42 -14.69 -7.99
CA GLY A 41 -4.87 -15.43 -6.81
C GLY A 41 -5.44 -16.79 -7.19
N GLU A 42 -6.39 -16.83 -8.11
CA GLU A 42 -7.02 -18.06 -8.58
C GLU A 42 -5.99 -19.02 -9.21
N ALA A 43 -5.06 -18.50 -10.02
CA ALA A 43 -3.97 -19.28 -10.60
C ALA A 43 -3.00 -19.82 -9.54
N ALA A 44 -2.73 -19.07 -8.47
CA ALA A 44 -1.94 -19.54 -7.33
C ALA A 44 -2.66 -20.66 -6.56
N SER A 45 -3.98 -20.53 -6.34
CA SER A 45 -4.79 -21.57 -5.69
C SER A 45 -4.75 -22.89 -6.47
N LYS A 46 -4.96 -22.82 -7.80
CA LYS A 46 -4.93 -23.99 -8.69
C LYS A 46 -3.57 -24.68 -8.69
N ARG A 47 -2.48 -23.90 -8.71
CA ARG A 47 -1.11 -24.45 -8.62
C ARG A 47 -0.87 -25.12 -7.27
N ALA A 48 -1.25 -24.49 -6.16
CA ALA A 48 -1.04 -25.05 -4.81
C ALA A 48 -1.74 -26.40 -4.61
N SER A 49 -2.97 -26.56 -5.11
CA SER A 49 -3.68 -27.85 -5.05
C SER A 49 -2.94 -28.99 -5.77
N GLY A 50 -2.13 -28.68 -6.79
CA GLY A 50 -1.34 -29.69 -7.50
C GLY A 50 -0.12 -30.22 -6.73
N TRP A 51 0.31 -29.53 -5.68
CA TRP A 51 1.51 -29.88 -4.90
C TRP A 51 1.20 -30.62 -3.59
N GLY A 52 -0.08 -30.90 -3.32
CA GLY A 52 -0.52 -31.54 -2.08
C GLY A 52 -0.26 -30.72 -0.81
N ALA A 53 0.08 -29.44 -0.96
CA ALA A 53 0.43 -28.55 0.15
C ALA A 53 -0.82 -27.82 0.69
N GLY A 54 -1.39 -28.37 1.76
CA GLY A 54 -2.44 -27.72 2.54
C GLY A 54 -3.88 -28.01 2.07
N ASP A 55 -4.84 -27.50 2.85
CA ASP A 55 -6.28 -27.61 2.59
C ASP A 55 -6.69 -26.64 1.46
N PRO A 56 -7.13 -27.14 0.29
CA PRO A 56 -7.51 -26.30 -0.84
C PRO A 56 -8.62 -25.30 -0.52
N GLY A 57 -9.56 -25.65 0.37
CA GLY A 57 -10.67 -24.78 0.77
C GLY A 57 -10.18 -23.58 1.57
N LYS A 58 -9.27 -23.79 2.52
CA LYS A 58 -8.65 -22.70 3.31
C LYS A 58 -7.79 -21.79 2.45
N MET A 59 -7.08 -22.34 1.46
CA MET A 59 -6.28 -21.54 0.53
C MET A 59 -7.16 -20.66 -0.35
N ALA A 60 -8.22 -21.23 -0.93
CA ALA A 60 -9.19 -20.49 -1.73
C ALA A 60 -9.84 -19.36 -0.92
N ALA A 61 -10.26 -19.65 0.32
CA ALA A 61 -10.82 -18.65 1.23
C ALA A 61 -9.83 -17.52 1.55
N ARG A 62 -8.54 -17.84 1.78
CA ARG A 62 -7.50 -16.84 2.03
C ARG A 62 -7.29 -15.94 0.81
N ILE A 63 -7.28 -16.50 -0.39
CA ILE A 63 -7.13 -15.73 -1.63
C ILE A 63 -8.34 -14.84 -1.87
N ALA A 64 -9.55 -15.36 -1.68
CA ALA A 64 -10.79 -14.58 -1.76
C ALA A 64 -10.76 -13.39 -0.79
N ALA A 65 -10.42 -13.63 0.48
CA ALA A 65 -10.27 -12.57 1.49
C ALA A 65 -9.18 -11.54 1.11
N SER A 66 -8.08 -11.98 0.49
CA SER A 66 -7.04 -11.07 0.00
C SER A 66 -7.57 -10.17 -1.13
N HIS A 67 -8.37 -10.73 -2.04
CA HIS A 67 -8.97 -9.97 -3.13
C HIS A 67 -10.05 -9.01 -2.62
N GLU A 68 -10.93 -9.45 -1.71
CA GLU A 68 -11.90 -8.59 -1.03
C GLU A 68 -11.21 -7.44 -0.28
N GLY A 69 -10.08 -7.72 0.37
CA GLY A 69 -9.26 -6.69 1.00
C GLY A 69 -8.73 -5.66 -0.01
N ALA A 70 -8.32 -6.09 -1.20
CA ALA A 70 -7.91 -5.20 -2.27
C ALA A 70 -9.07 -4.33 -2.80
N VAL A 71 -10.24 -4.92 -2.98
CA VAL A 71 -11.47 -4.21 -3.37
C VAL A 71 -11.84 -3.18 -2.31
N SER A 72 -11.90 -3.57 -1.03
CA SER A 72 -12.22 -2.65 0.07
C SER A 72 -11.21 -1.52 0.23
N PHE A 73 -9.93 -1.80 -0.07
CA PHE A 73 -8.89 -0.78 -0.06
C PHE A 73 -9.09 0.22 -1.21
N LEU A 74 -9.23 -0.23 -2.46
CA LEU A 74 -9.30 0.67 -3.62
C LEU A 74 -10.68 1.29 -3.82
N MET A 75 -11.75 0.62 -3.38
CA MET A 75 -13.14 1.02 -3.57
C MET A 75 -13.91 1.02 -2.25
N PRO A 76 -13.53 1.85 -1.27
CA PRO A 76 -14.29 1.96 -0.02
C PRO A 76 -15.73 2.39 -0.32
N GLU A 77 -16.71 1.72 0.29
CA GLU A 77 -18.14 2.00 0.10
C GLU A 77 -18.65 1.79 -1.35
N GLY A 78 -17.84 1.17 -2.21
CA GLY A 78 -18.18 0.88 -3.61
C GLY A 78 -17.66 1.92 -4.61
N ASP A 79 -17.11 3.04 -4.15
CA ASP A 79 -16.57 4.10 -4.99
C ASP A 79 -15.04 4.09 -5.01
N VAL A 80 -14.45 4.34 -6.18
CA VAL A 80 -13.00 4.35 -6.35
C VAL A 80 -12.35 5.46 -5.54
N SER A 81 -11.46 5.09 -4.63
CA SER A 81 -10.59 6.03 -3.92
C SER A 81 -9.42 6.42 -4.82
N ARG A 82 -9.54 7.58 -5.46
CA ARG A 82 -8.49 8.11 -6.33
C ARG A 82 -7.13 8.20 -5.66
N ALA A 83 -7.08 8.68 -4.41
CA ALA A 83 -5.83 8.79 -3.67
C ALA A 83 -5.14 7.43 -3.46
N ARG A 84 -5.91 6.37 -3.21
CA ARG A 84 -5.38 5.00 -3.10
C ARG A 84 -5.02 4.39 -4.45
N ALA A 85 -5.76 4.72 -5.51
CA ALA A 85 -5.41 4.37 -6.88
C ALA A 85 -4.09 5.04 -7.32
N GLY A 86 -3.88 6.31 -6.97
CA GLY A 86 -2.63 7.04 -7.23
C GLY A 86 -1.46 6.42 -6.47
N LEU A 87 -1.66 6.07 -5.20
CA LEU A 87 -0.66 5.36 -4.39
C LEU A 87 -0.30 4.01 -5.03
N LEU A 88 -1.31 3.23 -5.44
CA LEU A 88 -1.12 1.97 -6.14
C LEU A 88 -0.35 2.17 -7.45
N PHE A 89 -0.66 3.21 -8.21
CA PHE A 89 -0.02 3.50 -9.48
C PHE A 89 1.47 3.83 -9.29
N ILE A 90 1.81 4.70 -8.33
CA ILE A 90 3.22 5.02 -7.98
C ILE A 90 3.98 3.76 -7.58
N GLU A 91 3.36 2.91 -6.75
CA GLU A 91 3.99 1.69 -6.24
C GLU A 91 4.02 0.56 -7.29
N SER A 92 3.15 0.59 -8.29
CA SER A 92 3.12 -0.40 -9.36
C SER A 92 4.12 -0.04 -10.46
N TYR A 93 4.07 1.16 -11.00
CA TYR A 93 4.87 1.58 -12.17
C TYR A 93 6.13 2.37 -11.76
N ARG A 94 6.90 1.80 -10.83
CA ARG A 94 8.06 2.44 -10.18
C ARG A 94 9.19 2.82 -11.16
N GLU A 95 9.20 2.19 -12.32
CA GLU A 95 10.15 2.41 -13.41
C GLU A 95 9.92 3.70 -14.20
N LEU A 96 8.75 4.34 -14.06
CA LEU A 96 8.40 5.52 -14.84
C LEU A 96 9.16 6.77 -14.36
N PRO A 97 9.88 7.49 -15.26
CA PRO A 97 10.68 8.65 -14.90
C PRO A 97 9.95 9.69 -14.05
N LEU A 98 8.75 10.09 -14.46
CA LEU A 98 7.94 11.11 -13.76
C LEU A 98 7.53 10.69 -12.33
N LEU A 99 7.47 9.38 -12.06
CA LEU A 99 7.11 8.85 -10.73
C LEU A 99 8.31 8.66 -9.79
N THR A 100 9.53 8.96 -10.25
CA THR A 100 10.76 8.78 -9.45
C THR A 100 10.73 9.56 -8.14
N TRP A 101 10.36 10.84 -8.18
CA TRP A 101 10.31 11.68 -6.98
C TRP A 101 9.13 11.34 -6.06
N PRO A 102 7.90 11.18 -6.58
CA PRO A 102 6.79 10.72 -5.75
C PRO A 102 7.09 9.43 -4.99
N ARG A 103 7.71 8.46 -5.68
CA ARG A 103 8.12 7.19 -5.06
C ARG A 103 9.15 7.40 -3.95
N LYS A 104 10.21 8.17 -4.20
CA LYS A 104 11.23 8.46 -3.18
C LYS A 104 10.62 9.11 -1.93
N LEU A 105 9.63 9.99 -2.10
CA LEU A 105 8.95 10.60 -0.97
C LEU A 105 8.13 9.58 -0.18
N ILE A 106 7.35 8.73 -0.87
CA ILE A 106 6.57 7.66 -0.22
C ILE A 106 7.49 6.70 0.53
N ASP A 107 8.58 6.25 -0.10
CA ASP A 107 9.57 5.37 0.51
C ASP A 107 10.17 6.02 1.77
N ALA A 108 10.58 7.29 1.71
CA ALA A 108 11.13 8.02 2.86
C ALA A 108 10.15 8.16 4.03
N ILE A 109 8.85 8.33 3.75
CA ILE A 109 7.82 8.41 4.81
C ILE A 109 7.59 7.05 5.47
N VAL A 110 7.61 5.97 4.68
CA VAL A 110 7.52 4.59 5.21
C VAL A 110 8.74 4.28 6.08
N GLU A 111 9.94 4.62 5.62
CA GLU A 111 11.20 4.47 6.38
C GLU A 111 11.21 5.30 7.67
N LEU A 112 10.65 6.51 7.64
CA LEU A 112 10.49 7.35 8.83
C LEU A 112 9.60 6.68 9.86
N GLU A 113 8.43 6.16 9.47
CA GLU A 113 7.52 5.48 10.39
C GLU A 113 8.15 4.19 10.96
N GLU A 114 8.85 3.41 10.12
CA GLU A 114 9.60 2.24 10.58
C GLU A 114 10.64 2.63 11.63
N SER A 115 11.40 3.71 11.39
CA SER A 115 12.41 4.21 12.32
C SER A 115 11.81 4.66 13.65
N MET A 116 10.63 5.30 13.61
CA MET A 116 9.89 5.68 14.82
C MET A 116 9.45 4.47 15.65
N VAL A 117 8.96 3.39 15.00
CA VAL A 117 8.58 2.16 15.70
C VAL A 117 9.79 1.49 16.33
N LYS A 118 10.91 1.39 15.60
CA LYS A 118 12.18 0.89 16.13
C LYS A 118 12.63 1.67 17.37
N TRP A 119 12.55 3.00 17.31
CA TRP A 119 12.89 3.87 18.43
C TRP A 119 11.99 3.63 19.64
N ARG A 120 10.66 3.57 19.47
CA ARG A 120 9.70 3.31 20.58
C ARG A 120 9.99 1.98 21.26
N HIS A 121 10.26 0.94 20.46
CA HIS A 121 10.60 -0.37 20.99
C HIS A 121 11.93 -0.36 21.77
N ALA A 122 12.99 0.23 21.20
CA ALA A 122 14.29 0.33 21.86
C ALA A 122 14.19 1.13 23.17
N HIS A 123 13.39 2.21 23.18
CA HIS A 123 13.11 2.99 24.36
C HIS A 123 12.40 2.16 25.44
N ALA A 124 11.34 1.42 25.08
CA ALA A 124 10.62 0.56 26.03
C ALA A 124 11.53 -0.49 26.67
N ARG A 125 12.37 -1.16 25.87
CA ARG A 125 13.34 -2.16 26.36
C ARG A 125 14.43 -1.55 27.24
N MET A 126 14.90 -0.35 26.91
CA MET A 126 15.84 0.39 27.76
C MET A 126 15.22 0.70 29.13
N VAL A 127 13.99 1.23 29.15
CA VAL A 127 13.27 1.56 30.40
C VAL A 127 13.07 0.31 31.25
N GLU A 128 12.64 -0.80 30.63
CA GLU A 128 12.44 -2.08 31.31
C GLU A 128 13.73 -2.61 31.95
N ARG A 129 14.88 -2.46 31.28
CA ARG A 129 16.18 -2.87 31.84
C ARG A 129 16.58 -2.06 33.07
N ILE A 130 16.24 -0.77 33.13
CA ILE A 130 16.66 0.11 34.23
C ILE A 130 15.71 0.04 35.43
N MET A 131 14.39 0.00 35.19
CA MET A 131 13.39 0.11 36.26
C MET A 131 12.46 -1.10 36.38
N GLY A 132 12.64 -2.13 35.55
CA GLY A 132 11.66 -3.21 35.42
C GLY A 132 10.33 -2.69 34.86
N ARG A 133 9.23 -3.32 35.24
CA ARG A 133 7.86 -2.92 34.86
C ARG A 133 7.16 -2.10 35.96
N ARG A 134 7.91 -1.28 36.70
CA ARG A 134 7.34 -0.38 37.71
C ARG A 134 6.52 0.73 37.04
N ILE A 135 5.54 1.27 37.78
CA ILE A 135 4.79 2.46 37.38
C ILE A 135 5.77 3.60 37.09
N GLY A 136 5.59 4.26 35.94
CA GLY A 136 6.42 5.38 35.54
C GLY A 136 6.21 6.59 36.46
N THR A 137 7.21 7.44 36.61
CA THR A 137 7.10 8.68 37.39
C THR A 137 6.05 9.65 36.84
N GLY A 138 5.67 9.49 35.57
CA GLY A 138 4.53 10.19 34.93
C GLY A 138 3.15 9.57 35.18
N GLY A 139 3.03 8.57 36.08
CA GLY A 139 1.76 7.93 36.43
C GLY A 139 1.24 6.88 35.44
N THR A 140 1.98 6.58 34.38
CA THR A 140 1.63 5.52 33.42
C THR A 140 1.99 4.13 33.95
N SER A 141 1.44 3.08 33.34
CA SER A 141 1.84 1.68 33.59
C SER A 141 3.29 1.35 33.17
N GLY A 142 4.11 2.35 32.84
CA GLY A 142 5.51 2.19 32.50
C GLY A 142 5.70 1.49 31.16
N VAL A 143 6.35 0.33 31.19
CA VAL A 143 6.71 -0.44 30.00
C VAL A 143 5.48 -0.86 29.18
N ASP A 144 4.38 -1.24 29.83
CA ASP A 144 3.16 -1.68 29.13
C ASP A 144 2.56 -0.56 28.25
N TYR A 145 2.53 0.66 28.78
CA TYR A 145 2.11 1.85 28.02
C TYR A 145 3.04 2.09 26.82
N LEU A 146 4.36 2.00 27.03
CA LEU A 146 5.36 2.21 25.96
C LEU A 146 5.26 1.14 24.87
N ASP A 147 5.07 -0.13 25.25
CA ASP A 147 4.85 -1.24 24.30
C ASP A 147 3.58 -0.99 23.46
N ALA A 148 2.49 -0.53 24.09
CA ALA A 148 1.27 -0.15 23.36
C ALA A 148 1.52 0.96 22.33
N THR A 149 2.41 1.92 22.62
CA THR A 149 2.73 2.98 21.66
C THR A 149 3.43 2.50 20.38
N SER A 150 4.06 1.32 20.42
CA SER A 150 4.72 0.73 19.25
C SER A 150 3.72 0.15 18.24
N GLN A 151 2.45 -0.05 18.62
CA GLN A 151 1.40 -0.56 17.75
C GLN A 151 0.74 0.53 16.88
N TYR A 152 0.96 1.81 17.18
CA TYR A 152 0.36 2.91 16.42
C TYR A 152 1.00 3.06 15.02
N ARG A 153 0.15 2.93 13.98
CA ARG A 153 0.44 3.25 12.58
C ARG A 153 -0.29 4.54 12.20
N ILE A 154 0.46 5.53 11.73
CA ILE A 154 -0.02 6.81 11.21
C ILE A 154 -0.33 6.66 9.71
N PHE A 155 0.60 6.10 8.93
CA PHE A 155 0.50 6.03 7.46
C PHE A 155 -0.04 4.69 6.96
N LYS A 156 -1.22 4.28 7.46
CA LYS A 156 -1.80 2.95 7.21
C LYS A 156 -1.90 2.58 5.72
N ASP A 157 -2.32 3.52 4.88
CA ASP A 157 -2.52 3.28 3.44
C ASP A 157 -1.19 2.97 2.72
N LEU A 158 -0.09 3.62 3.11
CA LEU A 158 1.24 3.34 2.54
C LEU A 158 1.70 1.91 2.84
N TRP A 159 1.34 1.35 4.00
CA TRP A 159 1.65 -0.04 4.30
C TRP A 159 0.67 -1.01 3.62
N ALA A 160 -0.62 -0.66 3.59
CA ALA A 160 -1.67 -1.51 3.04
C ALA A 160 -1.52 -1.74 1.53
N VAL A 161 -1.14 -0.71 0.75
CA VAL A 161 -0.99 -0.84 -0.71
C VAL A 161 0.01 -1.94 -1.11
N ARG A 162 1.03 -2.19 -0.30
CA ARG A 162 2.06 -3.21 -0.56
C ARG A 162 1.49 -4.63 -0.59
N THR A 163 0.32 -4.84 0.00
CA THR A 163 -0.36 -6.15 0.05
C THR A 163 -1.15 -6.48 -1.23
N ILE A 164 -1.39 -5.47 -2.08
CA ILE A 164 -2.22 -5.61 -3.29
C ILE A 164 -1.42 -5.42 -4.58
N LEU A 165 -0.09 -5.37 -4.48
CA LEU A 165 0.81 -5.26 -5.63
C LEU A 165 0.86 -6.57 -6.41
N ILE A 166 0.91 -6.44 -7.72
CA ILE A 166 1.04 -7.56 -8.65
C ILE A 166 2.34 -7.46 -9.44
N LYS A 167 2.74 -8.58 -10.04
CA LYS A 167 3.97 -8.68 -10.81
C LYS A 167 3.92 -7.77 -12.05
N PRO A 168 5.05 -7.18 -12.49
CA PRO A 168 5.10 -6.34 -13.68
C PRO A 168 4.39 -6.88 -14.91
N GLN A 169 4.50 -8.19 -15.15
CA GLN A 169 3.95 -8.86 -16.33
C GLN A 169 2.42 -8.95 -16.32
N GLU A 170 1.79 -8.81 -15.16
CA GLU A 170 0.35 -8.99 -14.96
C GLU A 170 -0.37 -7.65 -14.72
N ARG A 171 0.38 -6.54 -14.71
CA ARG A 171 -0.19 -5.20 -14.54
C ARG A 171 -1.03 -4.82 -15.75
N PRO A 172 -2.07 -3.98 -15.59
CA PRO A 172 -2.73 -3.35 -16.71
C PRO A 172 -1.71 -2.68 -17.64
N PRO A 173 -1.86 -2.79 -18.97
CA PRO A 173 -0.95 -2.12 -19.91
C PRO A 173 -1.02 -0.61 -19.71
N LEU A 174 0.15 0.03 -19.65
CA LEU A 174 0.25 1.48 -19.47
C LEU A 174 -0.34 2.21 -20.68
N GLN A 175 -1.25 3.13 -20.43
CA GLN A 175 -1.77 4.05 -21.44
C GLN A 175 -0.98 5.37 -21.41
N ASN A 176 -0.83 6.00 -22.58
CA ASN A 176 -0.11 7.27 -22.76
C ASN A 176 1.30 7.25 -22.13
N ALA A 177 2.10 6.23 -22.45
CA ALA A 177 3.41 6.00 -21.81
C ALA A 177 4.38 7.18 -22.01
N GLU A 178 4.27 7.88 -23.13
CA GLU A 178 5.03 9.09 -23.46
C GLU A 178 4.85 10.21 -22.44
N PHE A 179 3.69 10.30 -21.78
CA PHE A 179 3.43 11.28 -20.72
C PHE A 179 4.43 11.18 -19.56
N TYR A 180 4.95 9.98 -19.31
CA TYR A 180 5.83 9.68 -18.18
C TYR A 180 7.32 9.69 -18.54
N GLY A 181 7.65 9.92 -19.81
CA GLY A 181 9.03 9.95 -20.31
C GLY A 181 9.81 11.18 -19.85
N TYR A 182 11.12 11.17 -20.09
CA TYR A 182 11.93 12.39 -19.99
C TYR A 182 11.66 13.25 -21.22
N ASN A 183 11.10 14.44 -21.05
CA ASN A 183 11.10 15.43 -22.13
C ASN A 183 12.53 15.95 -22.29
N ALA A 184 13.20 15.55 -23.38
CA ALA A 184 14.57 15.97 -23.68
C ALA A 184 14.67 17.41 -24.21
N ASP A 185 13.53 18.07 -24.44
CA ASP A 185 13.47 19.44 -24.93
C ASP A 185 13.33 20.40 -23.74
N SER A 186 14.47 20.77 -23.15
CA SER A 186 14.60 21.90 -22.21
C SER A 186 15.89 22.65 -22.47
#